data_AF-A0AAD3AXI9-F1
#
_entry.id   AF-A0AAD3AXI9-F1
#
_cell.length_a   1.000
_cell.length_b   1.000
_cell.length_c   1.000
_cell.angle_alpha   90.00
_cell.angle_beta   90.00
_cell.angle_gamma   90.00
#
_symmetry.space_group_name_H-M   'P 1'
#
loop_
_entity.id
_entity.type
_entity.pdbx_description
1 polymer ?
#
loop_
_entity_poly.entity_id
_entity_poly.type
_entity_poly.pdbx_seq_one_letter_code
_entity_poly.pdbx_strand_id
1 'polypeptide(L)'
;MEWLNQNAAANSTIVVAGPMFAAEMVENHQRNFTMIYRDDFAWGKAPDPDYYMGLSRYDYFQAFPHCPTVHAVQRQETPLTIIKHCRQP
;
A
#
# COMPACT_ATOMS: atom_id res chain seq x y z
N MET A 1 7.35 1.49 0.39
CA MET A 1 7.50 1.06 1.78
C MET A 1 8.22 2.09 2.64
N GLU A 2 9.34 2.65 2.17
CA GLU A 2 10.10 3.68 2.92
C GLU A 2 9.24 4.83 3.45
N TRP A 3 8.34 5.36 2.62
CA TRP A 3 7.40 6.39 3.07
C TRP A 3 6.47 5.89 4.18
N LEU A 4 5.93 4.67 4.10
CA LEU A 4 5.10 4.07 5.15
C LEU A 4 5.89 3.88 6.44
N ASN A 5 7.14 3.40 6.35
CA ASN A 5 8.02 3.26 7.51
C ASN A 5 8.21 4.58 8.27
N GLN A 6 8.15 5.73 7.59
CA GLN A 6 8.32 7.05 8.19
C GLN A 6 7.00 7.69 8.64
N ASN A 7 5.91 7.47 7.91
CA ASN A 7 4.68 8.26 8.05
C ASN A 7 3.46 7.47 8.58
N ALA A 8 3.44 6.14 8.40
CA ALA A 8 2.34 5.33 8.91
C ALA A 8 2.43 5.15 10.44
N ALA A 9 1.27 4.96 11.07
CA ALA A 9 1.20 4.62 12.49
C ALA A 9 1.74 3.20 12.72
N ALA A 10 2.27 2.92 13.90
CA ALA A 10 2.59 1.54 14.26
C ALA A 10 1.31 0.68 14.24
N ASN A 11 1.45 -0.61 13.92
CA ASN A 11 0.35 -1.58 13.78
C ASN A 11 -0.63 -1.30 12.63
N SER A 12 -0.31 -0.37 11.71
CA SER A 12 -1.15 -0.15 10.53
C SER A 12 -1.27 -1.39 9.66
N THR A 13 -2.46 -1.60 9.11
CA THR A 13 -2.76 -2.61 8.10
C THR A 13 -2.54 -2.03 6.71
N ILE A 14 -1.77 -2.73 5.88
CA ILE A 14 -1.35 -2.30 4.56
C ILE A 14 -1.73 -3.39 3.56
N VAL A 15 -2.58 -3.06 2.58
CA VAL A 15 -2.83 -3.96 1.45
C VAL A 15 -1.82 -3.65 0.34
N VAL A 16 -1.05 -4.65 -0.07
CA VAL A 16 0.04 -4.52 -1.04
C VAL A 16 -0.36 -5.16 -2.38
N ALA A 17 -0.34 -4.38 -3.45
CA ALA A 17 -0.47 -4.90 -4.81
C ALA A 17 0.87 -4.83 -5.53
N GLY A 18 1.31 -5.95 -6.11
CA GLY A 18 2.63 -6.12 -6.69
C GLY A 18 3.51 -7.09 -5.89
N PRO A 19 4.83 -7.14 -6.15
CA PRO A 19 5.72 -8.12 -5.52
C PRO A 19 5.84 -7.89 -4.00
N MET A 20 5.15 -8.72 -3.21
CA MET A 20 5.08 -8.63 -1.75
C MET A 20 6.47 -8.66 -1.09
N PHE A 21 7.34 -9.57 -1.55
CA PHE A 21 8.72 -9.70 -1.03
C PHE A 21 9.50 -8.38 -1.10
N ALA A 22 9.24 -7.54 -2.10
CA ALA A 22 9.93 -6.26 -2.24
C ALA A 22 9.47 -5.23 -1.19
N ALA A 23 8.23 -5.33 -0.70
CA ALA A 23 7.77 -4.53 0.44
C ALA A 23 8.42 -5.03 1.74
N GLU A 24 8.45 -6.35 1.94
CA GLU A 24 8.99 -7.00 3.14
C GLU A 24 10.48 -6.74 3.33
N MET A 25 11.29 -6.79 2.25
CA MET A 25 12.75 -6.57 2.32
C MET A 25 13.16 -5.22 2.93
N VAL A 26 12.29 -4.21 2.83
CA VAL A 26 12.56 -2.85 3.30
C VAL A 26 11.58 -2.41 4.38
N GLU A 27 10.74 -3.32 4.89
CA GLU A 27 9.82 -3.03 5.98
C GLU A 27 10.59 -2.75 7.28
N ASN A 28 10.16 -1.74 8.03
CA ASN A 28 10.66 -1.53 9.38
C ASN A 28 9.84 -2.39 10.37
N HIS A 29 10.35 -3.57 10.72
CA HIS A 29 9.69 -4.50 11.65
C HIS A 29 9.37 -3.89 13.04
N GLN A 30 10.02 -2.79 13.45
CA GLN A 30 9.66 -2.08 14.68
C GLN A 30 8.29 -1.40 14.61
N ARG A 31 7.77 -1.16 13.41
CA ARG A 31 6.43 -0.60 13.19
C ARG A 31 5.33 -1.64 13.33
N ASN A 32 5.66 -2.93 13.24
CA ASN A 32 4.73 -4.05 13.36
C ASN A 32 3.54 -3.93 12.38
N PHE A 33 3.82 -3.66 11.11
CA PHE A 33 2.75 -3.52 10.12
C PHE A 33 2.09 -4.87 9.83
N THR A 34 0.76 -4.84 9.63
CA THR A 34 0.05 -6.01 9.07
C THR A 34 0.00 -5.84 7.56
N MET A 35 0.86 -6.54 6.82
CA MET A 35 0.85 -6.48 5.36
C MET A 35 0.03 -7.64 4.78
N ILE A 36 -0.91 -7.33 3.90
CA ILE A 36 -1.81 -8.29 3.26
C ILE A 36 -1.61 -8.19 1.75
N TYR A 37 -1.37 -9.31 1.08
CA TYR A 37 -1.30 -9.32 -0.38
C TYR A 37 -2.69 -9.05 -0.98
N ARG A 38 -2.75 -8.22 -2.01
CA ARG A 38 -4.00 -7.74 -2.65
C ARG A 38 -4.99 -8.85 -2.96
N ASP A 39 -4.51 -9.97 -3.49
CA ASP A 39 -5.37 -11.06 -3.96
C ASP A 39 -5.93 -11.88 -2.79
N ASP A 40 -5.33 -11.78 -1.60
CA ASP A 40 -5.78 -12.44 -0.37
C ASP A 40 -6.69 -11.52 0.47
N PHE A 41 -6.78 -10.23 0.13
CA PHE A 41 -7.63 -9.29 0.84
C PHE A 41 -9.11 -9.57 0.53
N ALA A 42 -9.93 -9.71 1.58
CA ALA A 42 -11.35 -10.03 1.45
C ALA A 42 -12.18 -8.79 1.05
N TRP A 43 -12.05 -8.37 -0.21
CA TRP A 43 -12.74 -7.20 -0.77
C TRP A 43 -14.25 -7.19 -0.47
N GLY A 44 -14.74 -6.05 0.02
CA GLY A 44 -16.16 -5.85 0.36
C GLY A 44 -16.64 -6.59 1.61
N LYS A 45 -15.74 -7.31 2.32
CA LYS A 45 -16.04 -8.02 3.58
C LYS A 45 -15.12 -7.60 4.72
N ALA A 46 -13.83 -7.46 4.44
CA ALA A 46 -12.88 -6.93 5.41
C ALA A 46 -13.08 -5.42 5.59
N PRO A 47 -12.79 -4.88 6.79
CA PRO A 47 -12.70 -3.43 6.98
C PRO A 47 -11.60 -2.85 6.10
N ASP A 48 -11.72 -1.56 5.76
CA ASP A 48 -10.70 -0.87 4.98
C ASP A 48 -9.35 -0.89 5.73
N PRO A 49 -8.23 -1.16 5.04
CA PRO A 49 -6.91 -1.04 5.62
C PRO A 49 -6.55 0.44 5.82
N ASP A 50 -5.58 0.70 6.69
CA ASP A 50 -5.04 2.05 6.85
C ASP A 50 -4.41 2.58 5.56
N TYR A 51 -3.72 1.70 4.81
CA TYR A 51 -3.06 2.07 3.56
C TYR A 51 -3.21 1.01 2.48
N TYR A 52 -3.20 1.48 1.23
CA TYR A 52 -2.99 0.64 0.05
C TYR A 52 -1.65 1.02 -0.57
N MET A 53 -0.78 0.05 -0.79
CA MET A 53 0.52 0.25 -1.41
C MET A 53 0.59 -0.50 -2.74
N GLY A 54 0.79 0.25 -3.82
CA GLY A 54 1.00 -0.33 -5.14
C GLY A 54 2.48 -0.30 -5.47
N LEU A 55 3.05 -1.44 -5.81
CA LEU A 55 4.39 -1.61 -6.36
C LEU A 55 4.23 -2.06 -7.82
N SER A 56 4.93 -1.41 -8.75
CA SER A 56 5.14 -1.83 -10.16
C SER A 56 4.48 -0.96 -11.25
N ARG A 57 4.95 -1.20 -12.49
CA ARG A 57 4.61 -0.60 -13.79
C ARG A 57 3.30 -1.10 -14.42
N TYR A 58 2.47 -1.85 -13.67
CA TYR A 58 1.26 -2.51 -14.18
C TYR A 58 -0.03 -1.80 -13.72
N ASP A 59 -1.18 -2.33 -14.12
CA ASP A 59 -2.52 -1.86 -13.78
C ASP A 59 -2.93 -2.10 -12.31
N TYR A 60 -2.03 -2.59 -11.45
CA TYR A 60 -2.27 -2.83 -10.03
C TYR A 60 -2.86 -1.63 -9.29
N PHE A 61 -2.57 -0.41 -9.74
CA PHE A 61 -3.12 0.83 -9.19
C PHE A 61 -4.63 0.99 -9.41
N GLN A 62 -5.17 0.39 -10.47
CA GLN A 62 -6.60 0.41 -10.80
C GLN A 62 -7.41 -0.52 -9.89
N ALA A 63 -6.76 -1.51 -9.27
CA ALA A 63 -7.42 -2.45 -8.37
C ALA A 63 -7.73 -1.86 -6.99
N PHE A 64 -7.12 -0.71 -6.65
CA PHE A 64 -7.41 -0.01 -5.40
C PHE A 64 -8.59 0.93 -5.53
N PRO A 65 -9.35 1.15 -4.44
CA PRO A 65 -10.43 2.13 -4.42
C PRO A 65 -9.99 3.49 -4.97
N HIS A 66 -10.96 4.22 -5.54
CA HIS A 66 -10.78 5.61 -5.94
C HIS A 66 -10.70 6.49 -4.68
N CYS A 67 -9.51 6.55 -4.08
CA CYS A 67 -9.23 7.39 -2.93
C CYS A 67 -7.88 8.12 -3.10
N PRO A 68 -7.60 9.14 -2.26
CA PRO A 68 -6.44 10.00 -2.43
C PRO A 68 -5.12 9.23 -2.41
N THR A 69 -4.26 9.52 -3.39
CA THR A 69 -2.85 9.12 -3.33
C THR A 69 -2.11 10.10 -2.44
N VAL A 70 -1.60 9.63 -1.30
CA VAL A 70 -0.86 10.45 -0.33
C VAL A 70 0.63 10.49 -0.61
N HIS A 71 1.14 9.53 -1.38
CA HIS A 71 2.52 9.52 -1.84
C HIS A 71 2.64 8.74 -3.15
N ALA A 72 3.50 9.20 -4.05
CA ALA A 72 3.84 8.49 -5.27
C ALA A 72 5.30 8.72 -5.63
N VAL A 73 5.97 7.65 -6.07
CA VAL A 73 7.27 7.73 -6.73
C VAL A 73 7.03 7.54 -8.22
N GLN A 74 7.46 8.51 -9.02
CA GLN A 74 7.26 8.51 -10.47
C GLN A 74 8.59 8.58 -11.21
N ARG A 75 8.64 7.99 -12.40
CA ARG A 75 9.72 8.19 -13.37
C ARG A 75 9.09 8.39 -14.74
N GLN A 76 9.37 9.52 -15.39
CA GLN A 76 8.79 9.87 -16.69
C GLN A 76 7.26 9.73 -16.67
N GLU A 77 6.61 10.36 -15.69
CA GLU A 77 5.14 10.36 -15.50
C GLU A 77 4.52 8.98 -15.21
N THR A 78 5.31 7.91 -15.18
CA THR A 78 4.86 6.57 -14.83
C THR A 78 5.04 6.34 -13.33
N PRO A 79 3.96 6.04 -12.58
CA PRO A 79 4.08 5.67 -11.18
C PRO A 79 4.80 4.32 -11.03
N LEU A 80 5.84 4.30 -10.21
CA LEU A 80 6.58 3.10 -9.81
C LEU A 80 6.08 2.57 -8.47
N THR A 81 5.62 3.48 -7.62
CA THR A 81 4.96 3.16 -6.35
C THR A 81 3.90 4.21 -6.08
N ILE A 82 2.74 3.77 -5.61
CA ILE A 82 1.73 4.67 -5.05
C ILE A 82 1.35 4.21 -3.65
N ILE A 83 0.99 5.16 -2.81
CA ILE A 83 0.40 4.91 -1.51
C ILE A 83 -0.90 5.69 -1.47
N LYS A 84 -1.99 4.96 -1.27
CA LYS A 84 -3.30 5.56 -1.02
C LYS A 84 -3.67 5.40 0.44
N HIS A 85 -4.35 6.41 0.97
CA HIS A 85 -4.94 6.38 2.30
C HIS A 85 -6.41 6.73 2.12
N CYS A 86 -7.26 5.72 2.22
CA CYS A 86 -8.69 5.92 2.20
C CYS A 86 -9.11 6.14 3.65
N ARG A 87 -9.24 7.40 4.09
CA ARG A 87 -9.87 7.67 5.38
C ARG A 87 -11.28 7.11 5.34
N GLN A 88 -11.64 6.25 6.28
CA GLN A 88 -13.04 5.95 6.50
C GLN A 88 -13.75 7.27 6.90
N PRO A 89 -14.92 7.57 6.32
CA PRO A 89 -15.72 8.73 6.72
C PRO A 89 -16.13 8.66 8.19
#